data_AF-A0A954QC52-F1
#
_entry.id   AF-A0A954QC52-F1
#
_cell.length_a   1.000
_cell.length_b   1.000
_cell.length_c   1.000
_cell.angle_alpha   90.00
_cell.angle_beta   90.00
_cell.angle_gamma   90.00
#
_symmetry.space_group_name_H-M   'P 1'
#
loop_
_entity.id
_entity.type
_entity.pdbx_description
1 polymer ?
#
loop_
_entity_poly.entity_id
_entity_poly.type
_entity_poly.pdbx_seq_one_letter_code
_entity_poly.pdbx_strand_id
1 'polypeptide(L)'
;RQTRVRSPGIPDFVEDMVGWGAGPRAVQFLILGGKARALLHGRTHVSTDDIQALAKPVLRHRLVVNFAAESDGITQDDIIDRLLAVTPTKEDELTTDARFQKIFAS
;
A
#
# COMPACT_ATOMS: atom_id res chain seq x y z
N ARG A 1 -4.14 2.69 3.57
CA ARG A 1 -4.97 3.92 3.38
C ARG A 1 -4.45 4.81 2.27
N GLN A 2 -3.17 4.73 1.90
CA GLN A 2 -2.55 5.57 0.88
C GLN A 2 -3.26 5.56 -0.49
N THR A 3 -4.09 4.54 -0.78
CA THR A 3 -4.85 4.43 -2.03
C THR A 3 -6.24 5.09 -1.98
N ARG A 4 -6.65 5.66 -0.84
CA ARG A 4 -7.99 6.25 -0.68
C ARG A 4 -7.97 7.68 -1.26
N VAL A 5 -8.34 7.79 -2.53
CA VAL A 5 -8.46 9.05 -3.28
C VAL A 5 -9.21 10.11 -2.46
N ARG A 6 -8.83 11.39 -2.59
CA ARG A 6 -9.40 12.53 -1.86
C ARG A 6 -9.25 12.45 -0.34
N SER A 7 -8.27 11.69 0.16
CA SER A 7 -7.93 11.66 1.58
C SER A 7 -6.62 12.41 1.84
N PRO A 8 -6.47 13.09 2.98
CA PRO A 8 -5.20 13.73 3.31
C PRO A 8 -4.07 12.71 3.48
N GLY A 9 -2.87 13.05 3.03
CA GLY A 9 -1.65 12.25 3.22
C GLY A 9 -1.49 11.07 2.25
N ILE A 10 -2.24 11.04 1.15
CA ILE A 10 -1.97 10.13 0.03
C ILE A 10 -0.81 10.68 -0.83
N PRO A 11 -0.02 9.83 -1.50
CA PRO A 11 0.95 10.28 -2.48
C PRO A 11 0.29 10.98 -3.68
N ASP A 12 0.91 12.02 -4.22
CA ASP A 12 0.37 12.83 -5.33
C ASP A 12 -0.07 11.98 -6.52
N PHE A 13 0.78 11.01 -6.89
CA PHE A 13 0.52 10.11 -8.01
C PHE A 13 -0.75 9.26 -7.83
N VAL A 14 -1.19 9.02 -6.58
CA VAL A 14 -2.46 8.31 -6.31
C VAL A 14 -3.64 9.21 -6.66
N GLU A 15 -3.58 10.50 -6.31
CA GLU A 15 -4.64 11.44 -6.67
C GLU A 15 -4.74 11.59 -8.20
N ASP A 16 -3.60 11.59 -8.89
CA ASP A 16 -3.54 11.79 -10.34
C ASP A 16 -3.91 10.57 -11.17
N MET A 17 -3.66 9.34 -10.68
CA MET A 17 -3.79 8.11 -11.49
C MET A 17 -4.85 7.13 -10.97
N VAL A 18 -5.32 7.24 -9.74
CA VAL A 18 -6.27 6.28 -9.15
C VAL A 18 -7.68 6.85 -9.15
N GLY A 19 -8.60 6.17 -9.85
CA GLY A 19 -10.02 6.50 -9.83
C GLY A 19 -10.75 5.94 -8.60
N TRP A 20 -10.37 4.75 -8.16
CA TRP A 20 -10.95 4.12 -6.96
C TRP A 20 -9.92 3.32 -6.16
N GLY A 21 -9.92 3.56 -4.85
CA GLY A 21 -8.96 3.00 -3.91
C GLY A 21 -9.37 1.70 -3.22
N ALA A 22 -8.37 0.99 -2.69
CA ALA A 22 -8.61 -0.19 -1.87
C ALA A 22 -9.33 0.16 -0.55
N GLY A 23 -10.43 -0.56 -0.27
CA GLY A 23 -11.21 -0.41 0.96
C GLY A 23 -10.60 -1.12 2.19
N PRO A 24 -11.27 -1.07 3.36
CA PRO A 24 -10.75 -1.63 4.62
C PRO A 24 -10.54 -3.15 4.60
N ARG A 25 -11.18 -3.88 3.68
CA ARG A 25 -10.90 -5.32 3.51
C ARG A 25 -9.48 -5.59 3.04
N ALA A 26 -8.89 -4.71 2.23
CA ALA A 26 -7.53 -4.89 1.74
C ALA A 26 -6.52 -4.97 2.89
N VAL A 27 -6.60 -4.07 3.89
CA VAL A 27 -5.68 -4.11 5.03
C VAL A 27 -5.88 -5.36 5.90
N GLN A 28 -7.12 -5.83 6.05
CA GLN A 28 -7.40 -7.07 6.77
C GLN A 28 -6.76 -8.29 6.09
N PHE A 29 -6.82 -8.36 4.75
CA PHE A 29 -6.19 -9.43 3.98
C PHE A 29 -4.66 -9.34 3.97
N LEU A 30 -4.08 -8.14 3.94
CA LEU A 30 -2.62 -7.96 4.10
C LEU A 30 -2.15 -8.49 5.46
N ILE A 31 -2.85 -8.17 6.55
CA ILE A 31 -2.49 -8.63 7.90
C ILE A 31 -2.67 -10.15 8.03
N LEU A 32 -3.83 -10.66 7.59
CA LEU A 32 -4.12 -12.10 7.69
C LEU A 32 -3.16 -12.94 6.86
N GLY A 33 -2.93 -12.52 5.61
CA GLY A 33 -1.96 -13.18 4.74
C GLY A 33 -0.54 -13.06 5.29
N GLY A 34 -0.16 -11.90 5.85
CA GLY A 34 1.18 -11.70 6.41
C GLY A 34 1.46 -12.64 7.57
N LYS A 35 0.47 -12.84 8.46
CA LYS A 35 0.54 -13.83 9.55
C LYS A 35 0.67 -15.26 9.01
N ALA A 36 -0.16 -15.64 8.03
CA ALA A 36 -0.09 -16.95 7.42
C ALA A 36 1.28 -17.20 6.77
N ARG A 37 1.79 -16.21 6.03
CA ARG A 37 3.08 -16.27 5.34
C ARG A 37 4.24 -16.39 6.33
N ALA A 38 4.25 -15.60 7.42
CA ALA A 38 5.26 -15.70 8.46
C ALA A 38 5.30 -17.10 9.09
N LEU A 39 4.14 -17.67 9.41
CA LEU A 39 4.03 -19.03 9.97
C LEU A 39 4.52 -20.11 9.00
N LEU A 40 4.20 -20.00 7.70
CA LEU A 40 4.70 -20.90 6.66
C LEU A 40 6.23 -20.86 6.53
N HIS A 41 6.87 -19.75 6.92
CA HIS A 41 8.32 -19.61 6.99
C HIS A 41 8.92 -19.89 8.38
N GLY A 42 8.16 -20.45 9.31
CA GLY A 42 8.64 -20.82 10.65
C GLY A 42 8.88 -19.62 11.58
N ARG A 43 8.43 -18.42 11.21
CA ARG A 43 8.53 -17.21 12.04
C ARG A 43 7.25 -16.98 12.83
N THR A 44 7.40 -16.50 14.07
CA THR A 44 6.28 -16.15 14.97
C THR A 44 5.86 -14.68 14.86
N HIS A 45 6.56 -13.89 14.06
CA HIS A 45 6.31 -12.46 13.85
C HIS A 45 6.25 -12.14 12.35
N VAL A 46 5.38 -11.20 12.00
CA VAL A 46 5.24 -10.68 10.63
C VAL A 46 6.36 -9.68 10.36
N SER A 47 7.01 -9.80 9.20
CA SER A 47 7.99 -8.83 8.71
C SER A 47 7.38 -7.91 7.64
N THR A 48 8.05 -6.81 7.32
CA THR A 48 7.67 -5.94 6.20
C THR A 48 7.63 -6.70 4.88
N ASP A 49 8.59 -7.61 4.66
CA ASP A 49 8.69 -8.41 3.45
C ASP A 49 7.46 -9.29 3.23
N ASP A 50 6.84 -9.78 4.31
CA ASP A 50 5.59 -10.54 4.21
C ASP A 50 4.44 -9.70 3.68
N ILE A 51 4.36 -8.43 4.10
CA ILE A 51 3.35 -7.49 3.64
C ILE A 51 3.61 -7.07 2.19
N GLN A 52 4.87 -6.79 1.84
CA GLN A 52 5.26 -6.43 0.48
C GLN A 52 4.97 -7.56 -0.51
N ALA A 53 5.30 -8.81 -0.16
CA ALA A 53 5.01 -9.98 -0.98
C ALA A 53 3.51 -10.16 -1.26
N LEU A 54 2.65 -9.68 -0.37
CA LEU A 54 1.19 -9.77 -0.49
C LEU A 54 0.54 -8.52 -1.11
N ALA A 55 1.30 -7.46 -1.36
CA ALA A 55 0.76 -6.20 -1.88
C ALA A 55 0.05 -6.39 -3.22
N LYS A 56 0.73 -7.00 -4.21
CA LYS A 56 0.14 -7.28 -5.53
C LYS A 56 -1.10 -8.18 -5.47
N PRO A 57 -1.05 -9.40 -4.91
CA PRO A 57 -2.22 -10.28 -4.90
C PRO A 57 -3.41 -9.71 -4.11
N VAL A 58 -3.18 -8.88 -3.09
CA VAL A 58 -4.27 -8.28 -2.32
C VAL A 58 -4.84 -7.02 -2.99
N LEU A 59 -4.00 -6.17 -3.59
CA LEU A 59 -4.40 -4.85 -4.07
C LEU A 59 -4.79 -4.79 -5.54
N ARG A 60 -4.25 -5.65 -6.41
CA ARG A 60 -4.42 -5.56 -7.88
C ARG A 60 -5.88 -5.45 -8.31
N HIS A 61 -6.75 -6.27 -7.72
CA HIS A 61 -8.18 -6.31 -8.05
C HIS A 61 -9.03 -5.37 -7.17
N ARG A 62 -8.38 -4.51 -6.39
CA ARG A 62 -9.01 -3.57 -5.44
C ARG A 62 -8.68 -2.11 -5.76
N LEU A 63 -7.94 -1.88 -6.83
CA LEU A 63 -7.59 -0.57 -7.34
C LEU A 63 -8.15 -0.41 -8.74
N VAL A 64 -8.71 0.76 -9.01
CA VAL A 64 -9.16 1.16 -10.35
C VAL A 64 -8.31 2.34 -10.77
N VAL A 65 -7.54 2.16 -11.84
CA VAL A 65 -6.79 3.22 -12.51
C VAL A 65 -7.80 4.13 -13.24
N ASN A 66 -7.55 5.44 -13.29
CA ASN A 66 -8.43 6.33 -14.03
C ASN A 66 -8.18 6.25 -15.54
N PHE A 67 -9.12 6.78 -16.32
CA PHE A 67 -9.10 6.67 -17.79
C PHE A 67 -7.85 7.29 -18.44
N ALA A 68 -7.35 8.40 -17.89
CA ALA A 68 -6.15 9.05 -18.41
C ALA A 68 -4.92 8.15 -18.23
N ALA A 69 -4.69 7.65 -17.02
CA ALA A 69 -3.58 6.75 -16.74
C ALA A 69 -3.71 5.39 -17.45
N GLU A 70 -4.92 4.86 -17.60
CA GLU A 70 -5.17 3.66 -18.40
C GLU A 70 -4.84 3.88 -19.88
N SER A 71 -5.13 5.07 -20.43
CA SER A 71 -4.77 5.46 -21.80
C SER A 71 -3.25 5.57 -22.00
N ASP A 72 -2.52 5.96 -20.95
CA ASP A 72 -1.06 5.99 -20.93
C ASP A 72 -0.43 4.61 -20.69
N GLY A 73 -1.24 3.54 -20.59
CA GLY A 73 -0.80 2.17 -20.39
C GLY A 73 -0.39 1.83 -18.96
N ILE A 74 -0.74 2.68 -17.98
CA ILE A 74 -0.46 2.44 -16.57
C ILE A 74 -1.38 1.35 -16.02
N THR A 75 -0.79 0.35 -15.37
CA THR A 75 -1.51 -0.76 -14.75
C THR A 75 -1.63 -0.60 -13.23
N GLN A 76 -2.50 -1.41 -12.62
CA GLN A 76 -2.63 -1.49 -11.17
C GLN A 76 -1.30 -1.94 -10.52
N ASP A 77 -0.55 -2.83 -11.18
CA ASP A 77 0.73 -3.30 -10.68
C ASP A 77 1.77 -2.19 -10.65
N ASP A 78 1.78 -1.29 -11.65
CA ASP A 78 2.67 -0.12 -11.67
C ASP A 78 2.37 0.82 -10.49
N ILE A 79 1.09 1.04 -10.19
CA ILE A 79 0.67 1.83 -9.03
C ILE A 79 1.10 1.14 -7.73
N ILE A 80 0.96 -0.18 -7.62
CA ILE A 80 1.36 -0.94 -6.44
C ILE A 80 2.88 -0.90 -6.25
N ASP A 81 3.66 -1.02 -7.32
CA ASP A 81 5.12 -0.94 -7.27
C ASP A 81 5.59 0.45 -6.85
N ARG A 82 4.96 1.52 -7.37
CA ARG A 82 5.21 2.90 -6.91
C ARG A 82 4.85 3.08 -5.44
N LEU A 83 3.72 2.53 -4.98
CA LEU A 83 3.31 2.57 -3.58
C LEU A 83 4.33 1.89 -2.66
N LEU A 84 4.84 0.73 -3.06
CA LEU A 84 5.88 0.02 -2.31
C LEU A 84 7.17 0.83 -2.24
N ALA A 85 7.58 1.46 -3.36
CA ALA A 85 8.80 2.26 -3.41
C ALA A 85 8.75 3.51 -2.51
N VAL A 86 7.59 4.16 -2.38
CA VAL A 86 7.44 5.37 -1.54
C VAL A 86 7.00 5.08 -0.10
N THR A 87 6.76 3.82 0.26
CA THR A 87 6.33 3.46 1.61
C THR A 87 7.55 3.08 2.46
N PRO A 88 7.83 3.83 3.55
CA PRO A 88 8.90 3.50 4.49
C PRO A 88 8.81 2.07 5.00
N THR A 89 9.96 1.41 5.13
CA THR A 89 10.04 0.03 5.61
C THR A 89 10.78 -0.10 6.93
N LYS A 90 11.62 0.88 7.25
CA LYS A 90 12.38 0.94 8.49
C LYS A 90 11.80 1.97 9.44
N GLU A 91 12.03 1.75 10.72
CA GLU A 91 11.54 2.62 11.80
C GLU A 91 12.09 4.05 11.69
N ASP A 92 13.37 4.20 11.34
CA ASP A 92 14.02 5.50 11.15
C ASP A 92 13.40 6.30 9.98
N GLU A 93 12.99 5.60 8.92
CA GLU A 93 12.32 6.21 7.77
C GLU A 93 10.89 6.64 8.12
N LEU A 94 10.19 5.86 8.96
CA LEU A 94 8.85 6.14 9.43
C LEU A 94 8.78 7.42 10.29
N THR A 95 9.77 7.65 11.15
CA THR A 95 9.81 8.83 12.02
C THR A 95 10.14 10.12 11.29
N THR A 96 10.83 10.02 10.15
CA THR A 96 11.20 11.17 9.31
C THR A 96 10.09 11.56 8.33
N ASP A 97 9.22 10.62 7.95
CA ASP A 97 8.15 10.85 7.00
C ASP A 97 7.01 11.69 7.61
N ALA A 98 6.79 12.87 7.01
CA ALA A 98 5.79 13.84 7.43
C ALA A 98 4.35 13.27 7.51
N ARG A 99 4.04 12.23 6.73
CA ARG A 99 2.73 11.54 6.78
C ARG A 99 2.53 10.81 8.09
N PHE A 100 3.59 10.23 8.63
CA PHE A 100 3.56 9.39 9.83
C PHE A 100 3.79 10.19 11.10
N GLN A 101 4.55 11.29 11.05
CA GLN A 101 4.69 12.19 12.22
C GLN A 101 3.33 12.67 12.76
N LYS A 102 2.37 12.99 11.87
CA LYS A 102 1.01 13.37 12.29
C LYS A 102 0.22 12.26 12.97
N ILE A 103 0.56 11.00 12.71
CA ILE A 103 -0.09 9.83 13.32
C ILE A 103 0.48 9.56 14.71
N PHE A 104 1.80 9.69 14.88
CA PHE A 104 2.49 9.42 16.14
C PHE A 104 2.48 10.60 17.13
N ALA A 105 2.16 11.81 16.66
CA ALA A 105 2.01 12.99 17.52
C ALA A 105 0.61 13.12 18.16
N SER A 106 -0.32 12.19 17.86
CA SER A 106 -1.67 12.12 18.43
C SER A 106 -1.76 10.99 19.46
#